data_AF-A0A4U0SQ90-F1
#
_entry.id   AF-A0A4U0SQ90-F1
#
_cell.length_a   1.000
_cell.length_b   1.000
_cell.length_c   1.000
_cell.angle_alpha   90.00
_cell.angle_beta   90.00
_cell.angle_gamma   90.00
#
_symmetry.space_group_name_H-M   'P 1'
#
loop_
_entity.id
_entity.type
_entity.pdbx_description
1 polymer ?
#
loop_
_entity_poly.entity_id
_entity_poly.type
_entity_poly.pdbx_seq_one_letter_code
_entity_poly.pdbx_strand_id
1 'polypeptide(L)'
;MHSEDLSPYTYFTETIPTGISARCVGYLDPARPYPRADPADDFADRLFALCRDHLCAVTHGWHGCLLCRRRLFGGGRQYPVKAARGGETILVGHGEVRVRDGASSWLIAPDMVVHYVLAHRYAPPGAFVEAVLAGRVVEASR
;
A
#
# COMPACT_ATOMS: atom_id res chain seq x y z
N MET A 1 -9.26 -7.73 2.74
CA MET A 1 -8.63 -8.66 1.79
C MET A 1 -7.21 -8.88 2.30
N HIS A 2 -6.79 -10.14 2.41
CA HIS A 2 -5.49 -10.49 2.99
C HIS A 2 -4.64 -11.25 1.99
N SER A 3 -3.35 -10.93 1.93
CA SER A 3 -2.33 -11.73 1.27
C SER A 3 -1.04 -11.62 2.05
N GLU A 4 -0.25 -12.68 2.06
CA GLU A 4 1.08 -12.64 2.68
C GLU A 4 2.00 -11.76 1.86
N ASP A 5 2.93 -11.08 2.53
CA ASP A 5 3.92 -10.29 1.83
C ASP A 5 4.78 -11.18 0.93
N LEU A 6 5.03 -10.69 -0.29
CA LEU A 6 5.75 -11.37 -1.36
C LEU A 6 5.05 -12.61 -1.94
N SER A 7 3.82 -12.94 -1.51
CA SER A 7 3.01 -13.96 -2.17
C SER A 7 2.64 -13.54 -3.59
N PRO A 8 2.34 -14.49 -4.50
CA PRO A 8 1.83 -14.16 -5.83
C PRO A 8 0.62 -13.24 -5.75
N TYR A 9 0.62 -12.20 -6.58
CA TYR A 9 -0.48 -11.27 -6.69
C TYR A 9 -1.57 -11.84 -7.62
N THR A 10 -2.82 -11.83 -7.13
CA THR A 10 -3.96 -12.51 -7.79
C THR A 10 -5.14 -11.58 -8.09
N TYR A 11 -5.02 -10.29 -7.78
CA TYR A 11 -6.05 -9.28 -8.06
C TYR A 11 -5.76 -8.58 -9.39
N PHE A 12 -6.75 -8.04 -10.08
CA PHE A 12 -6.59 -7.24 -11.31
C PHE A 12 -5.48 -7.72 -12.27
N THR A 13 -5.34 -9.05 -12.46
CA THR A 13 -4.21 -9.65 -13.17
C THR A 13 -4.20 -9.29 -14.65
N GLU A 14 -5.35 -8.91 -15.19
CA GLU A 14 -5.54 -8.33 -16.52
C GLU A 14 -4.76 -7.02 -16.73
N THR A 15 -4.38 -6.34 -15.65
CA THR A 15 -3.59 -5.10 -15.68
C THR A 15 -2.09 -5.35 -15.56
N ILE A 16 -1.67 -6.62 -15.53
CA ILE A 16 -0.28 -7.03 -15.39
C ILE A 16 0.23 -7.52 -16.77
N PRO A 17 1.26 -6.90 -17.36
CA PRO A 17 1.79 -7.33 -18.65
C PRO A 17 2.29 -8.79 -18.61
N THR A 18 2.17 -9.48 -19.75
CA THR A 18 2.70 -10.84 -19.90
C THR A 18 4.20 -10.88 -19.59
N GLY A 19 4.62 -11.90 -18.83
CA GLY A 19 6.02 -12.08 -18.44
C GLY A 19 6.43 -11.30 -17.19
N ILE A 20 5.54 -10.52 -16.57
CA ILE A 20 5.78 -9.87 -15.28
C ILE A 20 5.34 -10.77 -14.12
N SER A 21 6.25 -11.00 -13.17
CA SER A 21 5.94 -11.63 -11.88
C SER A 21 5.52 -10.58 -10.86
N ALA A 22 4.23 -10.53 -10.53
CA ALA A 22 3.67 -9.60 -9.55
C ALA A 22 3.50 -10.25 -8.17
N ARG A 23 3.88 -9.53 -7.11
CA ARG A 23 3.79 -10.01 -5.72
C ARG A 23 3.14 -8.97 -4.80
N CYS A 24 2.39 -9.45 -3.81
CA CYS A 24 1.67 -8.65 -2.84
C CYS A 24 2.59 -8.00 -1.80
N VAL A 25 2.25 -6.78 -1.36
CA VAL A 25 2.84 -6.11 -0.21
C VAL A 25 1.73 -5.39 0.56
N GLY A 26 1.64 -5.58 1.87
CA GLY A 26 0.78 -4.77 2.74
C GLY A 26 -0.72 -5.07 2.67
N TYR A 27 -1.13 -6.25 2.21
CA TYR A 27 -2.53 -6.70 2.31
C TYR A 27 -2.81 -7.31 3.70
N LEU A 28 -2.79 -6.46 4.72
CA LEU A 28 -2.82 -6.87 6.14
C LEU A 28 -4.21 -7.28 6.63
N ASP A 29 -4.23 -8.15 7.64
CA ASP A 29 -5.43 -8.57 8.36
C ASP A 29 -5.19 -8.52 9.88
N PRO A 30 -6.14 -8.03 10.69
CA PRO A 30 -5.98 -7.98 12.15
C PRO A 30 -5.77 -9.35 12.81
N ALA A 31 -6.24 -10.45 12.20
CA ALA A 31 -6.05 -11.80 12.71
C ALA A 31 -4.67 -12.39 12.39
N ARG A 32 -3.84 -11.70 11.58
CA ARG A 32 -2.50 -12.17 11.21
C ARG A 32 -1.42 -11.22 11.73
N PRO A 33 -0.36 -11.75 12.35
CA PRO A 33 0.79 -10.93 12.73
C PRO A 33 1.48 -10.40 11.48
N TYR A 34 2.11 -9.23 11.61
CA TYR A 34 2.93 -8.61 10.57
C TYR A 34 4.16 -7.95 11.21
N PRO A 35 5.29 -7.86 10.49
CA PRO A 35 6.48 -7.19 10.99
C PRO A 35 6.20 -5.73 11.34
N ARG A 36 6.83 -5.22 12.41
CA ARG A 36 6.69 -3.83 12.82
C ARG A 36 8.03 -3.17 13.10
N ALA A 37 8.18 -1.94 12.65
CA ALA A 37 9.32 -1.07 12.92
C ALA A 37 8.90 0.40 12.74
N ASP A 38 9.60 1.32 13.39
CA ASP A 38 9.42 2.74 13.09
C ASP A 38 10.02 3.02 11.69
N PRO A 39 9.26 3.64 10.77
CA PRO A 39 9.75 3.88 9.42
C PRO A 39 10.80 4.98 9.42
N ALA A 40 11.82 4.83 8.58
CA ALA A 40 12.72 5.93 8.26
C ALA A 40 11.93 7.07 7.57
N ASP A 41 12.29 8.32 7.88
CA ASP A 41 11.53 9.49 7.42
C ASP A 41 11.55 9.63 5.89
N ASP A 42 12.68 9.35 5.25
CA ASP A 42 12.85 9.41 3.80
C ASP A 42 11.97 8.37 3.08
N PHE A 43 11.88 7.16 3.62
CA PHE A 43 10.99 6.12 3.14
C PHE A 43 9.52 6.53 3.31
N ALA A 44 9.15 7.03 4.50
CA ALA A 44 7.80 7.46 4.77
C ALA A 44 7.35 8.64 3.88
N ASP A 45 8.24 9.60 3.61
CA ASP A 45 8.00 10.71 2.69
C ASP A 45 7.76 10.22 1.27
N ARG A 46 8.65 9.34 0.76
CA ARG A 46 8.55 8.79 -0.60
C ARG A 46 7.35 7.87 -0.77
N LEU A 47 7.00 7.08 0.25
CA LEU A 47 5.81 6.24 0.21
C LEU A 47 4.54 7.08 0.16
N PHE A 48 4.49 8.17 0.93
CA PHE A 48 3.37 9.11 0.88
C PHE A 48 3.22 9.74 -0.51
N ALA A 49 4.32 10.24 -1.09
CA ALA A 49 4.31 10.79 -2.44
C ALA A 49 3.87 9.74 -3.48
N LEU A 50 4.36 8.49 -3.38
CA LEU A 50 3.95 7.40 -4.26
C LEU A 50 2.43 7.16 -4.22
N CYS A 51 1.83 7.10 -3.03
CA CYS A 51 0.38 6.93 -2.89
C CYS A 51 -0.43 8.15 -3.33
N ARG A 52 0.13 9.36 -3.25
CA ARG A 52 -0.51 10.59 -3.71
C ARG A 52 -0.50 10.71 -5.24
N ASP A 53 0.63 10.42 -5.86
CA ASP A 53 0.92 10.84 -7.23
C ASP A 53 0.80 9.70 -8.27
N HIS A 54 0.90 8.44 -7.83
CA HIS A 54 1.01 7.28 -8.72
C HIS A 54 -0.01 6.17 -8.42
N LEU A 55 -1.18 6.56 -7.95
CA LEU A 55 -2.28 5.64 -7.71
C LEU A 55 -2.76 5.00 -9.02
N CYS A 56 -2.99 3.69 -9.00
CA CYS A 56 -3.51 2.91 -10.12
C CYS A 56 -4.54 1.86 -9.65
N ALA A 57 -5.13 1.12 -10.59
CA ALA A 57 -6.16 0.11 -10.30
C ALA A 57 -7.26 0.62 -9.36
N VAL A 58 -7.70 1.86 -9.59
CA VAL A 58 -8.68 2.54 -8.74
C VAL A 58 -10.05 1.89 -8.92
N THR A 59 -10.70 1.61 -7.79
CA THR A 59 -12.05 1.04 -7.74
C THR A 59 -13.07 2.08 -7.30
N HIS A 60 -14.35 1.82 -7.57
CA HIS A 60 -15.45 2.71 -7.16
C HIS A 60 -15.80 2.60 -5.66
N GLY A 61 -15.30 1.56 -4.98
CA GLY A 61 -15.47 1.35 -3.55
C GLY A 61 -14.24 1.83 -2.78
N TRP A 62 -14.41 2.07 -1.48
CA TRP A 62 -13.26 2.19 -0.60
C TRP A 62 -13.26 1.08 0.45
N HIS A 63 -12.08 0.83 1.00
CA HIS A 63 -11.81 -0.11 2.06
C HIS A 63 -11.37 0.67 3.30
N GLY A 64 -12.04 0.43 4.43
CA GLY A 64 -11.62 0.99 5.72
C GLY A 64 -10.47 0.19 6.35
N CYS A 65 -9.66 0.84 7.18
CA CYS A 65 -8.58 0.18 7.90
C CYS A 65 -9.12 -0.76 8.99
N LEU A 66 -8.85 -2.06 8.85
CA LEU A 66 -9.26 -3.10 9.82
C LEU A 66 -8.36 -3.18 11.08
N LEU A 67 -7.28 -2.41 11.13
CA LEU A 67 -6.34 -2.36 12.26
C LEU A 67 -6.66 -1.21 13.23
N CYS A 68 -7.25 -0.13 12.71
CA CYS A 68 -7.75 0.98 13.53
C CYS A 68 -8.86 0.52 14.47
N ARG A 69 -8.85 1.04 15.71
CA ARG A 69 -9.94 0.79 16.67
C ARG A 69 -11.27 1.28 16.09
N ARG A 70 -12.36 0.53 16.33
CA ARG A 70 -13.71 1.01 16.04
C ARG A 70 -13.98 2.27 16.87
N ARG A 71 -14.64 3.26 16.27
CA ARG A 71 -15.08 4.44 17.02
C ARG A 71 -16.15 4.02 18.02
N LEU A 72 -16.02 4.50 19.27
CA LEU A 72 -16.95 4.21 20.36
C LEU A 72 -18.34 4.82 20.11
N PHE A 73 -18.39 5.93 19.37
CA PHE A 73 -19.63 6.61 18.96
C PHE A 73 -19.68 6.76 17.44
N GLY A 74 -20.86 6.61 16.83
CA GLY A 74 -21.06 6.74 15.38
C GLY A 74 -20.76 5.47 14.57
N GLY A 75 -20.66 4.31 15.23
CA GLY A 75 -20.85 2.98 14.61
C GLY A 75 -20.00 2.70 13.37
N GLY A 76 -18.67 2.61 13.49
CA GLY A 76 -17.84 2.16 12.37
C GLY A 76 -16.33 2.31 12.57
N ARG A 77 -15.58 1.72 11.63
CA ARG A 77 -14.15 2.04 11.44
C ARG A 77 -14.06 3.37 10.68
N GLN A 78 -12.94 4.10 10.82
CA GLN A 78 -12.74 5.33 10.04
C GLN A 78 -12.83 5.06 8.54
N TYR A 79 -13.66 5.85 7.86
CA TYR A 79 -13.91 5.73 6.43
C TYR A 79 -14.35 7.10 5.85
N PRO A 80 -13.75 7.58 4.75
CA PRO A 80 -12.50 7.08 4.16
C PRO A 80 -11.33 7.24 5.13
N VAL A 81 -10.29 6.42 4.96
CA VAL A 81 -9.08 6.50 5.80
C VAL A 81 -8.23 7.68 5.32
N LYS A 82 -7.69 8.43 6.27
CA LYS A 82 -6.80 9.57 6.00
C LYS A 82 -5.36 9.18 6.35
N ALA A 83 -4.43 9.46 5.45
CA ALA A 83 -3.00 9.45 5.73
C ALA A 83 -2.50 10.90 5.64
N ALA A 84 -1.70 11.33 6.60
CA ALA A 84 -1.18 12.70 6.67
C ALA A 84 0.33 12.70 6.89
N ARG A 85 1.04 13.54 6.13
CA ARG A 85 2.49 13.73 6.23
C ARG A 85 2.87 15.05 5.57
N GLY A 86 3.88 15.74 6.10
CA GLY A 86 4.37 17.00 5.51
C GLY A 86 3.35 18.15 5.44
N GLY A 87 2.32 18.15 6.29
CA GLY A 87 1.22 19.12 6.22
C GLY A 87 0.14 18.81 5.18
N GLU A 88 0.31 17.74 4.41
CA GLU A 88 -0.66 17.26 3.42
C GLU A 88 -1.50 16.10 3.98
N THR A 89 -2.65 15.84 3.36
CA THR A 89 -3.52 14.71 3.69
C THR A 89 -4.10 14.11 2.43
N ILE A 90 -3.98 12.79 2.29
CA ILE A 90 -4.59 12.01 1.21
C ILE A 90 -5.63 11.04 1.77
N LEU A 91 -6.62 10.71 0.94
CA LEU A 91 -7.57 9.65 1.22
C LEU A 91 -7.03 8.34 0.64
N VAL A 92 -7.10 7.26 1.41
CA VAL A 92 -6.64 5.94 0.99
C VAL A 92 -7.71 4.86 1.19
N GLY A 93 -7.52 3.74 0.51
CA GLY A 93 -8.35 2.55 0.55
C GLY A 93 -9.10 2.26 -0.74
N HIS A 94 -8.70 2.82 -1.88
CA HIS A 94 -9.50 2.75 -3.12
C HIS A 94 -8.71 2.34 -4.36
N GLY A 95 -7.42 2.10 -4.22
CA GLY A 95 -6.57 1.67 -5.33
C GLY A 95 -5.28 1.06 -4.84
N GLU A 96 -4.29 1.02 -5.72
CA GLU A 96 -3.01 0.37 -5.49
C GLU A 96 -1.86 1.23 -5.99
N VAL A 97 -0.66 0.94 -5.47
CA VAL A 97 0.60 1.45 -5.99
C VAL A 97 1.48 0.29 -6.41
N ARG A 98 2.30 0.52 -7.44
CA ARG A 98 3.12 -0.50 -8.06
C ARG A 98 4.53 0.00 -8.23
N VAL A 99 5.50 -0.80 -7.81
CA VAL A 99 6.93 -0.52 -7.95
C VAL A 99 7.65 -1.72 -8.56
N ARG A 100 8.78 -1.47 -9.25
CA ARG A 100 9.59 -2.51 -9.88
C ARG A 100 10.65 -3.03 -8.92
N ASP A 101 10.76 -4.36 -8.86
CA ASP A 101 11.78 -5.13 -8.14
C ASP A 101 12.64 -5.93 -9.14
N GLY A 102 13.14 -5.23 -10.16
CA GLY A 102 13.87 -5.80 -11.30
C GLY A 102 13.15 -5.62 -12.63
N ALA A 103 13.72 -6.19 -13.69
CA ALA A 103 13.21 -6.02 -15.07
C ALA A 103 11.81 -6.62 -15.28
N SER A 104 11.54 -7.77 -14.65
CA SER A 104 10.31 -8.54 -14.85
C SER A 104 9.59 -8.87 -13.54
N SER A 105 9.76 -8.05 -12.49
CA SER A 105 9.05 -8.23 -11.23
C SER A 105 8.47 -6.93 -10.69
N TRP A 106 7.20 -6.99 -10.29
CA TRP A 106 6.50 -5.89 -9.64
C TRP A 106 6.14 -6.26 -8.20
N LEU A 107 6.18 -5.26 -7.32
CA LEU A 107 5.62 -5.31 -5.98
C LEU A 107 4.40 -4.39 -5.96
N ILE A 108 3.27 -4.94 -5.54
CA ILE A 108 1.96 -4.28 -5.60
C ILE A 108 1.41 -4.18 -4.20
N ALA A 109 1.01 -2.97 -3.82
CA ALA A 109 0.45 -2.70 -2.51
C ALA A 109 -0.86 -1.92 -2.64
N PRO A 110 -1.84 -2.12 -1.74
CA PRO A 110 -2.97 -1.20 -1.65
C PRO A 110 -2.44 0.19 -1.26
N ASP A 111 -3.07 1.26 -1.71
CA ASP A 111 -2.77 2.63 -1.29
C ASP A 111 -2.83 2.81 0.24
N MET A 112 -3.61 1.96 0.93
CA MET A 112 -3.66 1.84 2.38
C MET A 112 -2.29 1.54 3.03
N VAL A 113 -1.30 1.05 2.28
CA VAL A 113 0.04 0.73 2.81
C VAL A 113 0.70 1.90 3.52
N VAL A 114 0.52 3.14 3.03
CA VAL A 114 1.07 4.33 3.69
C VAL A 114 0.44 4.54 5.06
N HIS A 115 -0.87 4.32 5.19
CA HIS A 115 -1.53 4.39 6.49
C HIS A 115 -1.06 3.27 7.42
N TYR A 116 -0.84 2.06 6.91
CA TYR A 116 -0.31 0.95 7.71
C TYR A 116 1.10 1.23 8.22
N VAL A 117 1.98 1.79 7.39
CA VAL A 117 3.33 2.19 7.80
C VAL A 117 3.28 3.28 8.86
N LEU A 118 2.53 4.36 8.62
CA LEU A 118 2.51 5.53 9.50
C LEU A 118 1.75 5.29 10.82
N ALA A 119 0.58 4.66 10.78
CA ALA A 119 -0.31 4.54 11.94
C ALA A 119 -0.16 3.20 12.67
N HIS A 120 0.29 2.15 11.97
CA HIS A 120 0.38 0.80 12.52
C HIS A 120 1.81 0.25 12.55
N ARG A 121 2.80 1.07 12.16
CA ARG A 121 4.22 0.73 12.14
C ARG A 121 4.51 -0.56 11.37
N TYR A 122 3.68 -0.87 10.37
CA TYR A 122 3.94 -2.01 9.50
C TYR A 122 5.31 -1.82 8.85
N ALA A 123 6.17 -2.83 8.95
CA ALA A 123 7.48 -2.85 8.31
C ALA A 123 7.38 -3.66 7.00
N PRO A 124 7.34 -3.01 5.83
CA PRO A 124 7.23 -3.71 4.56
C PRO A 124 8.50 -4.50 4.23
N PRO A 125 8.43 -5.46 3.30
CA PRO A 125 9.61 -6.17 2.81
C PRO A 125 10.68 -5.20 2.29
N GLY A 126 11.96 -5.52 2.56
CA GLY A 126 13.08 -4.65 2.17
C GLY A 126 13.11 -4.30 0.68
N ALA A 127 12.77 -5.25 -0.20
CA ALA A 127 12.69 -5.00 -1.64
C ALA A 127 11.67 -3.90 -2.02
N PHE A 128 10.56 -3.81 -1.29
CA PHE A 128 9.58 -2.74 -1.48
C PHE A 128 10.12 -1.39 -1.00
N VAL A 129 10.73 -1.38 0.19
CA VAL A 129 11.37 -0.17 0.75
C VAL A 129 12.42 0.38 -0.23
N GLU A 130 13.32 -0.47 -0.70
CA GLU A 130 14.35 -0.12 -1.68
C GLU A 130 13.76 0.40 -3.00
N ALA A 131 12.66 -0.19 -3.47
CA ALA A 131 12.01 0.25 -4.72
C ALA A 131 11.33 1.61 -4.59
N VAL A 132 10.70 1.89 -3.45
CA VAL A 132 10.12 3.20 -3.13
C VAL A 132 11.23 4.25 -2.98
N LEU A 133 12.30 3.94 -2.24
CA LEU A 133 13.45 4.82 -2.06
C LEU A 133 14.13 5.15 -3.39
N ALA A 134 14.23 4.20 -4.30
CA ALA A 134 14.80 4.42 -5.63
C ALA A 134 13.82 5.04 -6.65
N GLY A 135 12.55 5.26 -6.29
CA GLY A 135 11.54 5.81 -7.19
C GLY A 135 11.22 4.91 -8.39
N ARG A 136 11.30 3.59 -8.23
CA ARG A 136 11.07 2.61 -9.32
C ARG A 136 9.58 2.39 -9.59
N VAL A 137 8.82 3.48 -9.76
CA VAL A 137 7.38 3.45 -9.98
C VAL A 137 7.05 2.73 -11.29
N VAL A 138 5.98 1.94 -11.28
CA VAL A 138 5.35 1.43 -12.50
C VAL A 138 4.33 2.48 -12.95
N GLU A 139 4.64 3.18 -14.03
CA GLU A 139 3.69 4.05 -14.72
C GLU A 139 2.45 3.24 -15.12
N ALA A 140 1.26 3.69 -14.70
CA ALA A 140 0.03 3.13 -15.22
C ALA A 140 -0.08 3.49 -16.71
N SER A 141 -0.22 2.48 -17.57
CA SER A 141 -0.67 2.72 -18.94
C SER A 141 -2.03 3.41 -18.88
N ARG A 142 -2.08 4.66 -19.36
CA ARG A 142 -3.30 5.48 -19.45
C ARG A 142 -4.43 4.75 -20.18
#